data_AF-A0A957EN85-F1
#
_entry.id   AF-A0A957EN85-F1
#
_cell.length_a   1.000
_cell.length_b   1.000
_cell.length_c   1.000
_cell.angle_alpha   90.00
_cell.angle_beta   90.00
_cell.angle_gamma   90.00
#
_symmetry.space_group_name_H-M   'P 1'
#
loop_
_entity.id
_entity.type
_entity.pdbx_description
1 polymer ?
#
loop_
_entity_poly.entity_id
_entity_poly.type
_entity_poly.pdbx_seq_one_letter_code
_entity_poly.pdbx_strand_id
1 'polypeptide(L)'
;YVPGSLTASSGQVDESEAPTLYWQGEVTPNTAVTITYTVHINTVVTQIITNQAVITVDGMDPVTRSASLLVNGRLILLPLLRDSGN
;
A
#
# COMPACT_ATOMS: atom_id res chain seq x y z
N TYR A 1 1.63 12.63 -0.48
CA TYR A 1 0.66 12.36 0.59
C TYR A 1 -0.21 13.60 0.80
N VAL A 2 -1.49 13.44 1.17
CA VAL A 2 -2.39 14.55 1.51
C VAL A 2 -2.52 14.65 3.04
N PRO A 3 -2.05 15.74 3.68
CA PRO A 3 -2.14 15.91 5.14
C PRO A 3 -3.57 15.75 5.67
N GLY A 4 -3.72 15.10 6.83
CA GLY A 4 -5.01 14.83 7.47
C GLY A 4 -5.84 13.72 6.82
N SER A 5 -5.32 13.04 5.80
CA SER A 5 -6.05 11.94 5.12
C SER A 5 -5.81 10.56 5.73
N LEU A 6 -4.77 10.41 6.56
CA LEU A 6 -4.43 9.16 7.22
C LEU A 6 -5.44 8.84 8.32
N THR A 7 -6.09 7.69 8.20
CA THR A 7 -7.03 7.16 9.20
C THR A 7 -6.80 5.66 9.37
N ALA A 8 -7.16 5.12 10.54
CA ALA A 8 -7.13 3.69 10.80
C ALA A 8 -8.42 3.24 11.51
N SER A 9 -8.85 2.00 11.27
CA SER A 9 -10.03 1.42 11.93
C SER A 9 -9.83 1.20 13.44
N SER A 10 -8.58 1.11 13.89
CA SER A 10 -8.15 1.03 15.30
C SER A 10 -6.68 1.45 15.42
N GLY A 11 -6.20 1.62 16.66
CA GLY A 11 -4.84 2.11 16.91
C GLY A 11 -4.71 3.62 16.76
N GLN A 12 -3.47 4.10 16.76
CA GLN A 12 -3.12 5.51 16.60
C GLN A 12 -2.33 5.68 15.30
N VAL A 13 -2.67 6.71 14.55
CA VAL A 13 -1.95 7.11 13.34
C VAL A 13 -1.05 8.31 13.65
N ASP A 14 0.11 8.37 13.02
CA ASP A 14 1.03 9.49 13.10
C ASP A 14 1.54 9.83 11.71
N GLU A 15 1.31 11.09 11.31
CA GLU A 15 1.68 11.67 10.02
C GLU A 15 2.73 12.79 10.16
N SER A 16 3.32 12.98 11.34
CA SER A 16 4.30 14.05 11.62
C SER A 16 5.55 13.96 10.74
N GLU A 17 5.93 12.75 10.37
CA GLU A 17 7.10 12.42 9.55
C GLU A 17 6.73 12.10 8.08
N ALA A 18 5.58 12.61 7.61
CA ALA A 18 5.14 12.44 6.23
C ALA A 18 6.26 12.85 5.22
N PRO A 19 6.48 12.08 4.14
CA PRO A 19 5.56 11.10 3.55
C PRO A 19 5.61 9.70 4.15
N THR A 20 6.49 9.44 5.13
CA THR A 20 6.46 8.19 5.87
C THR A 20 5.31 8.26 6.89
N LEU A 21 4.38 7.32 6.78
CA LEU A 21 3.20 7.28 7.63
C LEU A 21 3.37 6.17 8.66
N TYR A 22 3.07 6.49 9.92
CA TYR A 22 3.22 5.58 11.04
C TYR A 22 1.84 5.18 11.59
N TRP A 23 1.77 3.94 12.05
CA TRP A 23 0.62 3.42 12.76
C TRP A 23 1.12 2.54 13.89
N GLN A 24 0.50 2.67 15.06
CA GLN A 24 0.75 1.81 16.21
C GLN A 24 -0.57 1.33 16.78
N GLY A 25 -0.68 0.03 17.03
CA GLY A 25 -1.86 -0.54 17.66
C GLY A 25 -1.75 -2.04 17.85
N GLU A 26 -2.71 -2.58 18.58
CA GLU A 26 -2.85 -4.01 18.76
C GLU A 26 -3.56 -4.63 17.55
N VAL A 27 -3.05 -5.77 17.07
CA VAL A 27 -3.71 -6.63 16.09
C VAL A 27 -3.96 -7.98 16.76
N THR A 28 -5.22 -8.28 17.07
CA THR A 28 -5.58 -9.57 17.66
C THR A 28 -5.88 -10.60 16.57
N PRO A 29 -5.73 -11.91 16.84
CA PRO A 29 -6.07 -12.95 15.89
C PRO A 29 -7.51 -12.78 15.35
N ASN A 30 -7.68 -13.03 14.05
CA ASN A 30 -8.96 -12.90 13.34
C ASN A 30 -9.54 -11.47 13.24
N THR A 31 -8.78 -10.44 13.59
CA THR A 31 -9.14 -9.05 13.33
C THR A 31 -8.28 -8.45 12.21
N ALA A 32 -8.85 -7.51 11.48
CA ALA A 32 -8.12 -6.74 10.48
C ALA A 32 -8.14 -5.27 10.87
N VAL A 33 -6.96 -4.64 10.82
CA VAL A 33 -6.84 -3.19 10.92
C VAL A 33 -6.71 -2.62 9.52
N THR A 34 -7.62 -1.72 9.15
CA THR A 34 -7.58 -1.03 7.86
C THR A 34 -6.99 0.36 8.04
N ILE A 35 -5.89 0.63 7.37
CA ILE A 35 -5.25 1.95 7.31
C ILE A 35 -5.55 2.55 5.94
N THR A 36 -6.12 3.75 5.92
CA THR A 36 -6.52 4.48 4.71
C THR A 36 -5.79 5.81 4.63
N TYR A 37 -5.28 6.17 3.46
CA TYR A 37 -4.60 7.44 3.22
C TYR A 37 -4.77 7.88 1.77
N THR A 38 -4.57 9.17 1.49
CA THR A 38 -4.68 9.74 0.14
C THR A 38 -3.33 10.25 -0.37
N VAL A 39 -3.06 10.02 -1.65
CA VAL A 39 -1.89 10.54 -2.36
C VAL A 39 -2.33 11.21 -3.65
N HIS A 40 -1.95 12.48 -3.84
CA HIS A 40 -1.98 13.11 -5.15
C HIS A 40 -0.71 12.76 -5.92
N ILE A 41 -0.89 12.14 -7.09
CA ILE A 41 0.19 11.81 -8.01
C ILE A 41 0.15 12.84 -9.13
N ASN A 42 1.15 13.73 -9.19
CA ASN A 42 1.30 14.71 -10.26
C ASN A 42 2.47 14.31 -11.15
N THR A 43 2.18 13.62 -12.25
CA THR A 43 3.18 13.20 -13.22
C THR A 43 2.55 13.09 -14.61
N VAL A 44 3.36 13.37 -15.64
CA VAL A 44 3.00 13.19 -17.06
C VAL A 44 3.73 12.02 -17.70
N VAL A 45 4.72 11.44 -17.02
CA VAL A 45 5.50 10.31 -17.52
C VAL A 45 4.96 8.99 -17.00
N THR A 46 5.19 7.93 -17.78
CA THR A 46 4.91 6.56 -17.34
C THR A 46 5.90 6.13 -16.28
N GLN A 47 5.41 5.70 -15.13
CA GLN A 47 6.26 5.22 -14.03
C GLN A 47 5.52 4.24 -13.12
N ILE A 48 6.28 3.43 -12.40
CA ILE A 48 5.76 2.58 -11.33
C ILE A 48 5.91 3.34 -10.01
N ILE A 49 4.80 3.48 -9.28
CA ILE A 49 4.79 3.97 -7.92
C ILE A 49 4.63 2.77 -6.99
N THR A 50 5.58 2.57 -6.09
CA THR A 50 5.53 1.49 -5.10
C THR A 50 5.22 2.07 -3.74
N ASN A 51 4.13 1.61 -3.14
CA ASN A 51 3.85 1.74 -1.72
C ASN A 51 4.51 0.57 -0.98
N GLN A 52 5.21 0.86 0.12
CA GLN A 52 5.83 -0.15 0.97
C GLN A 52 5.40 0.07 2.42
N ALA A 53 5.05 -1.03 3.09
CA ALA A 53 4.77 -1.06 4.52
C ALA A 53 5.75 -2.01 5.21
N VAL A 54 6.36 -1.56 6.30
CA VAL A 54 7.20 -2.38 7.18
C VAL A 54 6.44 -2.58 8.48
N ILE A 55 6.23 -3.84 8.85
CA ILE A 55 5.48 -4.23 10.04
C ILE A 55 6.49 -4.78 11.04
N THR A 56 6.54 -4.15 12.21
CA THR A 56 7.43 -4.53 13.32
C THR A 56 6.60 -4.98 14.51
N VAL A 57 6.99 -6.09 15.11
CA VAL A 57 6.42 -6.62 16.36
C VAL A 57 7.59 -6.98 17.26
N ASP A 58 7.53 -6.62 18.54
CA ASP A 58 8.60 -6.89 19.48
C ASP A 58 8.95 -8.38 19.52
N GLY A 59 10.24 -8.68 19.40
CA GLY A 59 10.75 -10.06 19.38
C GLY A 59 10.53 -10.83 18.07
N MET A 60 10.04 -10.18 17.01
CA MET A 60 9.89 -10.79 15.68
C MET A 60 10.68 -10.02 14.62
N ASP A 61 11.11 -10.74 13.58
CA ASP A 61 11.73 -10.10 12.42
C ASP A 61 10.70 -9.24 11.65
N PRO A 62 11.09 -8.05 11.16
CA PRO A 62 10.17 -7.20 10.41
C PRO A 62 9.64 -7.86 9.14
N VAL A 63 8.35 -7.67 8.87
CA VAL A 63 7.70 -8.13 7.64
C VAL A 63 7.48 -6.95 6.71
N THR A 64 7.93 -7.05 5.46
CA THR A 64 7.70 -6.02 4.45
C THR A 64 6.60 -6.43 3.47
N ARG A 65 5.68 -5.50 3.17
CA ARG A 65 4.66 -5.63 2.13
C ARG A 65 4.81 -4.50 1.13
N SER A 66 4.60 -4.80 -0.15
CA SER A 66 4.67 -3.81 -1.22
C SER A 66 3.48 -3.93 -2.16
N ALA A 67 3.01 -2.79 -2.66
CA ALA A 67 2.02 -2.70 -3.71
C ALA A 67 2.48 -1.68 -4.75
N SER A 68 2.41 -2.04 -6.03
CA SER A 68 2.89 -1.19 -7.13
C SER A 68 1.76 -0.81 -8.08
N LEU A 69 1.74 0.47 -8.47
CA LEU A 69 0.80 1.04 -9.43
C LEU A 69 1.58 1.58 -10.62
N LEU A 70 1.21 1.16 -11.84
CA LEU A 70 1.69 1.79 -13.07
C LEU A 70 0.83 3.03 -13.37
N VAL A 71 1.45 4.21 -13.38
CA VAL A 71 0.80 5.49 -13.66
C VAL A 71 1.10 5.93 -15.08
N ASN A 72 0.10 6.49 -15.78
CA ASN A 72 0.17 6.94 -17.18
C ASN A 72 0.60 5.86 -18.19
N GLY A 73 0.68 4.59 -17.77
CA GLY A 73 0.98 3.46 -18.63
C GLY A 73 -0.22 3.08 -19.49
N ARG A 74 0.05 2.71 -20.75
CA ARG A 74 -0.97 2.13 -21.63
C ARG A 74 -1.16 0.66 -21.26
N LEU A 75 -2.33 0.30 -20.71
CA LEU A 75 -2.67 -1.08 -20.43
C LEU A 75 -2.90 -1.83 -21.75
N ILE A 76 -1.97 -2.69 -22.16
CA ILE A 76 -2.19 -3.63 -23.27
C ILE A 76 -2.55 -4.97 -22.64
N LEU A 77 -3.85 -5.28 -22.61
CA LEU A 77 -4.32 -6.61 -22.25
C LEU A 77 -4.07 -7.54 -23.45
N LEU A 78 -3.12 -8.46 -23.33
CA LEU A 78 -3.01 -9.56 -24.28
C LEU A 78 -4.23 -10.48 -24.09
N PRO A 79 -4.92 -10.92 -25.16
CA PRO A 79 -5.96 -11.92 -25.01
C PRO A 79 -5.34 -13.21 -24.47
N LEU A 80 -5.97 -13.79 -23.43
CA LEU A 80 -5.62 -15.11 -22.93
C LEU A 80 -6.05 -16.15 -23.97
N LEU A 81 -5.12 -16.55 -24.84
CA LEU A 81 -5.30 -17.72 -25.69
C LEU A 81 -5.00 -18.96 -24.83
N ARG A 82 -6.05 -19.65 -24.38
CA ARG A 82 -5.92 -21.00 -23.83
C ARG A 82 -5.94 -21.98 -25.00
N ASP A 83 -4.78 -22.52 -25.34
CA ASP A 83 -4.71 -23.69 -26.22
C ASP A 83 -5.17 -24.92 -25.41
N SER A 84 -6.33 -25.46 -25.76
CA SER A 84 -6.77 -26.77 -25.30
C SER A 84 -6.23 -27.81 -26.28
N GLY A 85 -4.98 -28.22 -26.08
CA GLY A 85 -4.42 -29.40 -26.74
C GLY A 85 -5.27 -30.63 -26.39
N ASN A 86 -5.67 -31.35 -27.43
CA ASN A 86 -6.56 -32.51 -27.44
C ASN A 86 -5.82 -33.80 -27.06
#